data_AF-S7P7B0-F1
#
_entry.id   AF-S7P7B0-F1
#
_cell.length_a   1.000
_cell.length_b   1.000
_cell.length_c   1.000
_cell.angle_alpha   90.00
_cell.angle_beta   90.00
_cell.angle_gamma   90.00
#
_symmetry.space_group_name_H-M   'P 1'
#
loop_
_entity.id
_entity.type
_entity.pdbx_description
1 polymer ?
#
loop_
_entity_poly.entity_id
_entity_poly.type
_entity_poly.pdbx_seq_one_letter_code
_entity_poly.pdbx_strand_id
1 'polypeptide(L)'
;MYGCDLGPDGSLLRGYLQYAYDGADYIALNEDLTSWTAADMAAQISKMKFEQGGEAEYQRSYLEGTCMKFLRIHLEKGKKTLQRAEPPSHTFYIIMGSAVSLVVLVAMAGVVRWWRRR
;
A
#
# COMPACT_ATOMS: atom_id res chain seq x y z
N MET A 1 10.61 -4.43 7.29
CA MET A 1 9.55 -4.89 6.37
C MET A 1 10.19 -5.74 5.28
N TYR A 2 9.58 -6.89 4.94
CA TYR A 2 10.06 -7.77 3.87
C TYR A 2 8.88 -8.36 3.10
N GLY A 3 9.01 -8.58 1.79
CA GLY A 3 7.93 -9.13 0.98
C GLY A 3 8.16 -8.99 -0.52
N CYS A 4 7.19 -9.46 -1.32
CA CYS A 4 7.23 -9.39 -2.77
C CYS A 4 5.85 -9.03 -3.34
N ASP A 5 5.85 -8.19 -4.36
CA ASP A 5 4.67 -7.89 -5.18
C ASP A 5 4.69 -8.72 -6.44
N LEU A 6 3.53 -9.29 -6.79
CA LEU A 6 3.35 -10.09 -8.00
C LEU A 6 2.46 -9.39 -9.01
N GLY A 7 2.80 -9.55 -10.28
CA GLY A 7 1.94 -9.18 -11.39
C GLY A 7 0.74 -10.12 -11.52
N PRO A 8 -0.24 -9.78 -12.38
CA PRO A 8 -1.38 -10.65 -12.68
C PRO A 8 -0.97 -12.01 -13.27
N ASP A 9 0.16 -12.06 -13.96
CA ASP A 9 0.80 -13.27 -14.50
C ASP A 9 1.60 -14.05 -13.44
N GLY A 10 1.66 -13.52 -12.22
CA GLY A 10 2.43 -14.06 -11.11
C GLY A 10 3.93 -13.77 -11.18
N SER A 11 4.40 -12.94 -12.13
CA SER A 11 5.81 -12.51 -12.19
C SER A 11 6.17 -11.60 -11.00
N LEU A 12 7.44 -11.56 -10.61
CA LEU A 12 7.90 -10.64 -9.57
C LEU A 12 7.91 -9.22 -10.14
N LEU A 13 7.13 -8.32 -9.55
CA LEU A 13 7.20 -6.89 -9.87
C LEU A 13 8.22 -6.17 -9.01
N ARG A 14 8.23 -6.48 -7.71
CA ARG A 14 9.11 -5.83 -6.75
C ARG A 14 9.38 -6.70 -5.54
N GLY A 15 10.62 -6.74 -5.11
CA GLY A 15 11.02 -7.29 -3.81
C GLY A 15 11.28 -6.17 -2.81
N TYR A 16 11.04 -6.46 -1.54
CA TYR A 16 11.28 -5.55 -0.43
C TYR A 16 12.08 -6.24 0.66
N LEU A 17 13.10 -5.53 1.15
CA LEU A 17 13.77 -5.84 2.39
C LEU A 17 14.29 -4.54 3.00
N GLN A 18 13.66 -4.09 4.07
CA GLN A 18 13.90 -2.79 4.68
C GLN A 18 13.95 -2.94 6.19
N TYR A 19 14.90 -2.27 6.81
CA TYR A 19 15.06 -2.20 8.25
C TYR A 19 14.93 -0.75 8.71
N ALA A 20 14.29 -0.58 9.86
CA ALA A 20 14.12 0.70 10.52
C ALA A 20 14.62 0.58 11.97
N TYR A 21 15.13 1.69 12.51
CA TYR A 21 15.57 1.81 13.90
C TYR A 21 14.91 3.05 14.51
N ASP A 22 14.26 2.90 15.65
CA ASP A 22 13.48 3.95 16.32
C ASP A 22 12.43 4.66 15.43
N GLY A 23 11.88 3.93 14.47
CA GLY A 23 10.89 4.44 13.52
C GLY A 23 11.48 5.26 12.36
N ALA A 24 12.79 5.43 12.29
CA ALA A 24 13.50 6.01 11.16
C ALA A 24 14.07 4.90 10.26
N ASP A 25 14.17 5.20 8.96
CA ASP A 25 14.81 4.29 8.01
C ASP A 25 16.26 4.05 8.42
N TYR A 26 16.70 2.79 8.29
CA TYR A 26 18.07 2.39 8.62
C TYR A 26 18.79 1.88 7.37
N ILE A 27 18.36 0.74 6.81
CA ILE A 27 18.94 0.18 5.60
C ILE A 27 17.88 -0.55 4.76
N ALA A 28 17.95 -0.42 3.44
CA ALA A 28 17.02 -1.02 2.50
C ALA A 28 17.75 -1.66 1.32
N LEU A 29 17.28 -2.85 0.91
CA LEU A 29 17.63 -3.45 -0.37
C LEU A 29 16.93 -2.66 -1.48
N ASN A 30 17.69 -2.27 -2.49
CA ASN A 30 17.19 -1.49 -3.62
C ASN A 30 16.36 -2.37 -4.56
N GLU A 31 15.66 -1.72 -5.49
CA GLU A 31 14.78 -2.39 -6.46
C GLU A 31 15.54 -3.33 -7.40
N ASP A 32 16.83 -3.09 -7.61
CA ASP A 32 17.70 -3.96 -8.39
C ASP A 32 18.00 -5.31 -7.70
N LEU A 33 17.64 -5.46 -6.42
CA LEU A 33 17.90 -6.62 -5.56
C LEU A 33 19.40 -6.98 -5.47
N THR A 34 20.28 -6.04 -5.77
CA THR A 34 21.74 -6.24 -5.75
C THR A 34 22.46 -5.21 -4.90
N SER A 35 21.89 -4.02 -4.74
CA SER A 35 22.50 -2.93 -3.99
C SER A 35 21.69 -2.50 -2.77
N TRP A 36 22.35 -1.81 -1.84
CA TRP A 36 21.75 -1.35 -0.59
C TRP A 36 21.80 0.18 -0.45
N THR A 37 20.73 0.74 0.08
CA THR A 37 20.65 2.14 0.52
C THR A 37 20.68 2.19 2.05
N ALA A 38 21.65 2.90 2.60
CA ALA A 38 21.82 3.13 4.03
C ALA A 38 21.46 4.58 4.37
N ALA A 39 20.70 4.78 5.43
CA ALA A 39 20.17 6.09 5.82
C ALA A 39 21.19 6.96 6.58
N ASP A 40 22.05 6.35 7.39
CA ASP A 40 23.01 7.06 8.22
C ASP A 40 24.38 6.34 8.30
N MET A 41 25.31 6.92 9.05
CA MET A 41 26.67 6.38 9.21
C MET A 41 26.70 5.02 9.91
N ALA A 42 25.76 4.73 10.82
CA ALA A 42 25.67 3.42 11.47
C ALA A 42 25.20 2.37 10.45
N ALA A 43 24.20 2.71 9.63
CA ALA A 43 23.72 1.88 8.54
C ALA A 43 24.77 1.62 7.47
N GLN A 44 25.69 2.57 7.20
CA GLN A 44 26.81 2.34 6.28
C GLN A 44 27.71 1.18 6.75
N ILE A 45 27.91 1.02 8.06
CA ILE A 45 28.67 -0.09 8.62
C ILE A 45 27.94 -1.42 8.34
N SER A 46 26.62 -1.45 8.51
CA SER A 46 25.79 -2.62 8.18
C SER A 46 25.84 -2.93 6.68
N LYS A 47 25.73 -1.91 5.82
CA LYS A 47 25.82 -2.03 4.37
C LYS A 47 27.12 -2.71 3.93
N MET A 48 28.26 -2.25 4.44
CA MET A 48 29.56 -2.86 4.13
C MET A 48 29.61 -4.35 4.49
N LYS A 49 29.06 -4.73 5.64
CA LYS A 49 29.00 -6.15 6.05
C LYS A 49 28.11 -6.98 5.13
N PHE A 50 26.96 -6.43 4.72
CA PHE A 50 26.04 -7.10 3.80
C PHE A 50 26.65 -7.27 2.42
N GLU A 51 27.34 -6.25 1.90
CA GLU A 51 28.03 -6.31 0.62
C GLU A 51 29.19 -7.31 0.65
N GLN A 52 29.99 -7.33 1.72
CA GLN A 52 31.05 -8.33 1.90
C GLN A 52 30.51 -9.76 2.04
N GLY A 53 29.34 -9.91 2.66
CA GLY A 53 28.68 -11.20 2.87
C GLY A 53 27.86 -11.69 1.68
N GLY A 54 27.68 -10.89 0.62
CA GLY A 54 26.82 -11.24 -0.49
C GLY A 54 25.33 -11.35 -0.13
N GLU A 55 24.89 -10.64 0.92
CA GLU A 55 23.53 -10.78 1.49
C GLU A 55 22.44 -10.48 0.46
N ALA A 56 22.69 -9.56 -0.48
CA ALA A 56 21.73 -9.23 -1.53
C ALA A 56 21.35 -10.45 -2.38
N GLU A 57 22.31 -11.31 -2.74
CA GLU A 57 22.04 -12.50 -3.56
C GLU A 57 21.17 -13.52 -2.81
N TYR A 58 21.45 -13.73 -1.53
CA TYR A 58 20.65 -14.61 -0.68
C TYR A 58 19.20 -14.12 -0.59
N GLN A 59 19.01 -12.82 -0.33
CA GLN A 59 17.69 -12.22 -0.21
C GLN A 59 16.96 -12.19 -1.55
N ARG A 60 17.66 -11.95 -2.65
CA ARG A 60 17.13 -12.05 -4.01
C ARG A 60 16.59 -13.45 -4.30
N SER A 61 17.35 -14.50 -3.98
CA SER A 61 16.92 -15.90 -4.15
C SER A 61 15.62 -16.20 -3.39
N TYR A 62 15.49 -15.69 -2.16
CA TYR A 62 14.25 -15.82 -1.39
C TYR A 62 13.08 -15.07 -2.05
N LEU A 63 13.30 -13.82 -2.48
CA LEU A 63 12.28 -12.94 -3.05
C LEU A 63 11.79 -13.43 -4.42
N GLU A 64 12.68 -13.88 -5.30
CA GLU A 64 12.38 -14.43 -6.63
C GLU A 64 11.91 -15.90 -6.59
N GLY A 65 12.07 -16.59 -5.46
CA GLY A 65 11.70 -17.99 -5.32
C GLY A 65 10.58 -18.20 -4.31
N THR A 66 11.00 -18.30 -3.05
CA THR A 66 10.14 -18.71 -1.94
C THR A 66 8.99 -17.75 -1.72
N CYS A 67 9.25 -16.43 -1.71
CA CYS A 67 8.22 -15.42 -1.49
C CYS A 67 7.10 -15.53 -2.53
N MET A 68 7.46 -15.56 -3.82
CA MET A 68 6.49 -15.67 -4.91
C MET A 68 5.67 -16.95 -4.79
N LYS A 69 6.33 -18.08 -4.52
CA LYS A 69 5.68 -19.39 -4.38
C LYS A 69 4.65 -19.37 -3.26
N PHE A 70 5.02 -18.86 -2.09
CA PHE A 70 4.09 -18.77 -0.97
C PHE A 70 2.94 -17.83 -1.26
N LEU A 71 3.19 -16.65 -1.83
CA LEU A 71 2.13 -15.70 -2.15
C LEU A 71 1.11 -16.30 -3.13
N ARG A 72 1.56 -16.99 -4.18
CA ARG A 72 0.66 -17.72 -5.11
C ARG A 72 -0.20 -18.76 -4.40
N ILE A 73 0.39 -19.56 -3.49
CA ILE A 73 -0.35 -20.57 -2.72
C ILE A 73 -1.42 -19.92 -1.85
N HIS A 74 -1.11 -18.81 -1.18
CA HIS A 74 -2.06 -18.11 -0.32
C HIS A 74 -3.17 -17.44 -1.12
N LEU A 75 -2.85 -16.84 -2.28
CA LEU A 75 -3.84 -16.24 -3.18
C LEU A 75 -4.82 -17.29 -3.72
N GLU A 76 -4.36 -18.51 -4.01
CA GLU A 76 -5.24 -19.57 -4.47
C GLU A 76 -6.11 -20.13 -3.33
N LYS A 77 -5.52 -20.37 -2.15
CA LYS A 77 -6.27 -20.80 -0.96
C LYS A 77 -7.31 -19.77 -0.52
N GLY A 78 -6.97 -18.49 -0.60
CA GLY A 78 -7.80 -17.35 -0.18
C GLY A 78 -8.60 -16.71 -1.31
N LYS A 79 -8.73 -17.35 -2.48
CA LYS A 79 -9.32 -16.75 -3.69
C LYS A 79 -10.68 -16.09 -3.47
N LYS A 80 -11.52 -16.67 -2.62
CA LYS A 80 -12.87 -16.13 -2.31
C LYS A 80 -12.86 -14.78 -1.59
N THR A 81 -11.78 -14.46 -0.87
CA THR A 81 -11.65 -13.23 -0.08
C THR A 81 -10.55 -12.32 -0.60
N LEU A 82 -9.33 -12.83 -0.80
CA LEU A 82 -8.15 -12.04 -1.19
C LEU A 82 -8.22 -11.50 -2.62
N GLN A 83 -8.95 -12.17 -3.51
CA GLN A 83 -9.13 -11.73 -4.90
C GLN A 83 -10.49 -11.03 -5.11
N ARG A 84 -11.27 -10.83 -4.04
CA ARG A 84 -12.53 -10.11 -4.11
C ARG A 84 -12.29 -8.65 -3.74
N ALA A 85 -12.50 -7.75 -4.70
CA ALA A 85 -12.63 -6.33 -4.42
C ALA A 85 -14.10 -6.01 -4.12
N GLU A 86 -14.38 -5.45 -2.94
CA GLU A 86 -15.68 -4.86 -2.68
C GLU A 86 -15.70 -3.40 -3.15
N PRO A 87 -16.73 -2.96 -3.90
CA PRO A 87 -16.84 -1.57 -4.28
C PRO A 87 -17.09 -0.70 -3.03
N PRO A 88 -16.60 0.55 -3.02
CA PRO A 88 -16.92 1.48 -1.94
C PRO A 88 -18.45 1.65 -1.84
N SER A 89 -18.98 1.69 -0.61
CA SER A 89 -20.42 1.74 -0.41
C SER A 89 -21.05 3.00 -1.03
N HIS A 90 -21.94 2.83 -2.01
CA HIS A 90 -22.67 3.92 -2.68
C HIS A 90 -23.67 4.63 -1.76
N THR A 91 -24.08 3.98 -0.68
CA THR A 91 -25.07 4.51 0.28
C THR A 91 -24.63 5.83 0.89
N PHE A 92 -23.33 6.03 1.12
CA PHE A 92 -22.80 7.27 1.68
C PHE A 92 -23.02 8.46 0.73
N TYR A 93 -22.75 8.27 -0.56
CA TYR A 93 -22.93 9.31 -1.58
C TYR A 93 -24.42 9.66 -1.78
N ILE A 94 -25.30 8.66 -1.73
CA ILE A 94 -26.75 8.86 -1.87
C ILE A 94 -27.33 9.61 -0.66
N ILE A 95 -26.93 9.27 0.57
CA ILE A 95 -27.38 9.94 1.79
C ILE A 95 -26.87 11.39 1.83
N MET A 96 -25.61 11.63 1.47
CA MET A 96 -25.05 12.97 1.44
C MET A 96 -25.75 13.85 0.38
N GLY A 97 -26.03 13.31 -0.81
CA GLY A 97 -26.73 14.04 -1.87
C GLY A 97 -28.17 14.44 -1.52
N SER A 98 -28.91 13.57 -0.82
CA SER A 98 -30.29 13.86 -0.40
C SER A 98 -30.36 14.91 0.70
N ALA A 99 -29.45 14.87 1.68
CA ALA A 99 -29.37 15.86 2.75
C ALA A 99 -29.08 17.27 2.21
N VAL A 100 -28.13 17.41 1.27
CA VAL A 100 -27.80 18.70 0.64
C VAL A 100 -29.00 19.27 -0.12
N SER A 101 -29.71 18.43 -0.87
CA SER A 101 -30.89 18.85 -1.63
C SER A 101 -32.00 19.39 -0.71
N LEU A 102 -32.24 18.74 0.42
CA LEU A 102 -33.22 19.19 1.42
C LEU A 102 -32.84 20.54 2.04
N VAL A 103 -31.57 20.74 2.40
CA VAL A 103 -31.09 22.02 2.97
C VAL A 103 -31.30 23.17 1.98
N VAL A 104 -30.98 22.97 0.70
CA VAL A 104 -31.20 23.97 -0.35
C VAL A 104 -32.70 24.29 -0.49
N LEU A 105 -33.57 23.29 -0.51
CA LEU A 105 -35.01 23.50 -0.60
C LEU A 105 -35.55 24.28 0.60
N VAL A 106 -35.10 23.98 1.82
CA VAL A 106 -35.49 24.72 3.03
C VAL A 106 -35.01 26.17 2.97
N ALA A 107 -33.77 26.40 2.54
CA ALA A 107 -33.23 27.75 2.36
C ALA A 107 -34.03 28.55 1.33
N MET A 108 -34.33 27.95 0.17
CA MET A 108 -35.14 28.57 -0.89
C MET A 108 -36.57 28.87 -0.41
N ALA A 109 -37.21 27.94 0.31
CA ALA A 109 -38.53 28.19 0.90
C ALA A 109 -38.50 29.34 1.94
N GLY A 110 -37.42 29.43 2.72
CA GLY A 110 -37.18 30.55 3.65
C GLY A 110 -37.05 31.90 2.93
N VAL A 111 -36.27 31.95 1.84
CA VAL A 111 -36.10 33.14 1.00
C VAL A 111 -37.43 33.57 0.38
N VAL A 112 -38.19 32.64 -0.20
CA VAL A 112 -39.51 32.92 -0.81
C VAL A 112 -40.49 33.43 0.24
N ARG A 113 -40.54 32.81 1.43
CA ARG A 113 -41.43 33.25 2.52
C ARG A 113 -41.05 34.63 3.05
N TRP A 114 -39.77 34.95 3.13
CA TRP A 114 -39.28 36.26 3.51
C TRP A 114 -39.66 37.33 2.47
N TRP A 115 -39.45 37.03 1.18
CA TRP A 115 -39.81 37.94 0.08
C TRP A 115 -41.30 38.26 0.06
N ARG A 116 -42.17 37.26 0.30
CA ARG A 116 -43.63 37.45 0.34
C ARG A 116 -44.15 38.26 1.53
N ARG A 117 -43.36 38.42 2.60
CA ARG A 117 -43.73 39.19 3.80
C ARG A 117 -43.26 40.65 3.74
N ARG A 118 -42.45 41.01 2.76
CA ARG A 118 -41.95 42.37 2.54
C ARG A 118 -42.82 43.06 1.50
#